data_AF-A0A5M9JNX7-F1
#
_entry.id   AF-A0A5M9JNX7-F1
#
_cell.length_a   1.000
_cell.length_b   1.000
_cell.length_c   1.000
_cell.angle_alpha   90.00
_cell.angle_beta   90.00
_cell.angle_gamma   90.00
#
_symmetry.space_group_name_H-M   'P 1'
#
loop_
_entity.id
_entity.type
_entity.pdbx_description
1 polymer ?
#
loop_
_entity_poly.entity_id
_entity_poly.type
_entity_poly.pdbx_seq_one_letter_code
_entity_poly.pdbx_strand_id
1 'polypeptide(L)'
;MPLTDADIQRLQNNFWASHGLPRPPSMPNTNEVRQEARERSTEVLSNWNRLRHILERHEEVIRKRWMKKSKVQRSEIILQAWPGLSANHRPDFLALVEEGGQTRSTSTKFREAYLWPYLNVEDLIRGKSLLLLINSRGRHPPCVFAHSDFKATYIGNISGAVMPAFVNFHAMLMDGETVETYGRIVSWEEDKSAMENTVIGLAHLPGMGLRILEIQQRLFHFLLKCCEALLHDIDADLLISGASIKPEPPPLKDDSEWSSIASVAAEAPYRLPSQIDFNRLKVIVEARRMNAEDHIRDLREDPGYFADVLGDWSEHRLERLLDTPEFPHTILDNPTFWEFVIGNAISDAYSALIVWGDIGQQLTHLAFLQAKPC
;
A
#
# COMPACT_ATOMS: atom_id res chain seq x y z
N MET A 1 -34.37 26.09 4.26
CA MET A 1 -33.90 26.13 2.85
C MET A 1 -32.70 25.19 2.79
N PRO A 2 -32.69 24.16 1.93
CA PRO A 2 -31.50 23.33 1.76
C PRO A 2 -30.34 24.22 1.27
N LEU A 3 -29.14 24.00 1.79
CA LEU A 3 -27.94 24.69 1.33
C LEU A 3 -27.72 24.34 -0.15
N THR A 4 -27.47 25.34 -0.98
CA THR A 4 -27.10 25.09 -2.38
C THR A 4 -25.66 24.59 -2.45
N ASP A 5 -25.27 23.93 -3.54
CA ASP A 5 -23.87 23.52 -3.77
C ASP A 5 -22.91 24.72 -3.65
N ALA A 6 -23.34 25.93 -4.03
CA ALA A 6 -22.59 27.16 -3.90
C ALA A 6 -22.41 27.61 -2.44
N ASP A 7 -23.41 27.40 -1.59
CA ASP A 7 -23.33 27.69 -0.15
C ASP A 7 -22.38 26.70 0.56
N ILE A 8 -22.46 25.42 0.19
CA ILE A 8 -21.56 24.37 0.68
C ILE A 8 -20.11 24.70 0.29
N GLN A 9 -19.88 25.10 -0.95
CA GLN A 9 -18.54 25.43 -1.44
C GLN A 9 -17.96 26.68 -0.75
N ARG A 10 -18.78 27.69 -0.41
CA ARG A 10 -18.35 28.84 0.41
C ARG A 10 -17.98 28.45 1.83
N LEU A 11 -18.79 27.61 2.49
CA LEU A 11 -18.51 27.13 3.84
C LEU A 11 -17.21 26.31 3.88
N GLN A 12 -16.98 25.46 2.89
CA GLN A 12 -15.74 24.69 2.76
C GLN A 12 -14.51 25.56 2.54
N ASN A 13 -14.62 26.59 1.70
CA ASN A 13 -13.50 27.51 1.46
C ASN A 13 -13.03 28.18 2.76
N ASN A 14 -13.97 28.54 3.65
CA ASN A 14 -13.64 29.16 4.94
C ASN A 14 -13.15 28.15 5.98
N PHE A 15 -13.56 26.88 5.90
CA PHE A 15 -13.18 25.82 6.84
C PHE A 15 -11.65 25.59 6.89
N TRP A 16 -11.00 25.40 5.74
CA TRP A 16 -9.57 25.08 5.69
C TRP A 16 -8.71 26.21 6.30
N ALA A 17 -8.97 27.45 5.89
CA ALA A 17 -8.23 28.61 6.37
C ALA A 17 -8.46 28.88 7.87
N SER A 18 -9.70 28.72 8.36
CA SER A 18 -10.03 28.96 9.77
C SER A 18 -9.42 27.93 10.74
N HIS A 19 -9.09 26.73 10.27
CA HIS A 19 -8.52 25.66 11.10
C HIS A 19 -7.03 25.45 10.87
N GLY A 20 -6.38 26.32 10.07
CA GLY A 20 -4.95 26.17 9.73
C GLY A 20 -4.64 24.88 8.95
N LEU A 21 -5.64 24.32 8.26
CA LEU A 21 -5.50 23.08 7.50
C LEU A 21 -5.03 23.38 6.07
N PRO A 22 -4.21 22.50 5.46
CA PRO A 22 -3.79 22.67 4.07
C PRO A 22 -5.01 22.59 3.15
N ARG A 23 -5.07 23.51 2.18
CA ARG A 23 -6.18 23.58 1.23
C ARG A 23 -6.03 22.50 0.15
N PRO A 24 -7.08 21.74 -0.18
CA PRO A 24 -7.08 20.83 -1.33
C PRO A 24 -6.76 21.58 -2.63
N PRO A 25 -6.13 20.92 -3.63
CA PRO A 25 -5.76 21.56 -4.88
C PRO A 25 -6.97 21.98 -5.72
N SER A 26 -8.09 21.28 -5.56
CA SER A 26 -9.36 21.59 -6.23
C SER A 26 -10.55 21.01 -5.45
N MET A 27 -11.74 21.56 -5.72
CA MET A 27 -13.02 21.10 -5.19
C MET A 27 -14.04 21.00 -6.33
N PRO A 28 -13.90 20.00 -7.22
CA PRO A 28 -14.79 19.81 -8.36
C PRO A 28 -16.20 19.44 -7.92
N ASN A 29 -17.19 19.71 -8.77
CA ASN A 29 -18.56 19.28 -8.50
C ASN A 29 -18.75 17.79 -8.82
N THR A 30 -19.79 17.16 -8.27
CA THR A 30 -20.01 15.71 -8.40
C THR A 30 -20.16 15.24 -9.85
N ASN A 31 -20.69 16.07 -10.77
CA ASN A 31 -20.86 15.69 -12.17
C ASN A 31 -19.51 15.63 -12.91
N GLU A 32 -18.61 16.57 -12.66
CA GLU A 32 -17.23 16.54 -13.18
C GLU A 32 -16.51 15.28 -12.72
N VAL A 33 -16.64 14.93 -11.44
CA VAL A 33 -16.00 13.75 -10.85
C VAL A 33 -16.60 12.46 -11.44
N ARG A 34 -17.92 12.40 -11.63
CA ARG A 34 -18.59 11.25 -12.29
C ARG A 34 -18.10 11.07 -13.73
N GLN A 35 -17.97 12.16 -14.47
CA GLN A 35 -17.49 12.11 -15.85
C GLN A 35 -16.05 11.63 -15.92
N GLU A 36 -15.15 12.23 -15.13
CA GLU A 36 -13.74 11.83 -15.09
C GLU A 36 -13.57 10.37 -14.64
N ALA A 37 -14.31 9.95 -13.60
CA ALA A 37 -14.29 8.58 -13.13
C ALA A 37 -14.70 7.60 -14.24
N ARG A 38 -15.80 7.91 -14.97
CA ARG A 38 -16.28 7.07 -16.06
C ARG A 38 -15.28 6.96 -17.21
N GLU A 39 -14.67 8.08 -17.61
CA GLU A 39 -13.66 8.12 -18.67
C GLU A 39 -12.45 7.27 -18.29
N ARG A 40 -11.87 7.50 -17.10
CA ARG A 40 -10.70 6.74 -16.64
C ARG A 40 -11.02 5.26 -16.41
N SER A 41 -12.17 4.92 -15.82
CA SER A 41 -12.58 3.53 -15.63
C SER A 41 -12.74 2.79 -16.96
N THR A 42 -13.29 3.46 -17.98
CA THR A 42 -13.39 2.90 -19.34
C THR A 42 -12.00 2.53 -19.88
N GLU A 43 -11.04 3.43 -19.76
CA GLU A 43 -9.69 3.23 -20.27
C GLU A 43 -8.91 2.19 -19.46
N VAL A 44 -9.02 2.22 -18.13
CA VAL A 44 -8.43 1.22 -17.22
C VAL A 44 -8.93 -0.18 -17.55
N LEU A 45 -10.25 -0.38 -17.63
CA LEU A 45 -10.84 -1.69 -17.89
C LEU A 45 -10.56 -2.17 -19.32
N SER A 46 -10.58 -1.27 -20.31
CA SER A 46 -10.21 -1.60 -21.69
C SER A 46 -8.75 -2.06 -21.80
N ASN A 47 -7.82 -1.30 -21.22
CA ASN A 47 -6.40 -1.63 -21.26
C ASN A 47 -6.08 -2.89 -20.44
N TRP A 48 -6.75 -3.08 -19.30
CA TRP A 48 -6.66 -4.32 -18.53
C TRP A 48 -7.10 -5.53 -19.36
N ASN A 49 -8.27 -5.47 -20.01
CA ASN A 49 -8.76 -6.55 -20.86
C ASN A 49 -7.80 -6.85 -22.01
N ARG A 50 -7.23 -5.82 -22.65
CA ARG A 50 -6.20 -5.98 -23.67
C ARG A 50 -4.96 -6.67 -23.13
N LEU A 51 -4.45 -6.24 -21.97
CA LEU A 51 -3.29 -6.85 -21.32
C LEU A 51 -3.56 -8.31 -20.97
N ARG A 52 -4.71 -8.60 -20.37
CA ARG A 52 -5.17 -9.95 -20.05
C ARG A 52 -5.16 -10.85 -21.28
N HIS A 53 -5.75 -10.41 -22.39
CA HIS A 53 -5.80 -11.19 -23.63
C HIS A 53 -4.42 -11.43 -24.26
N ILE A 54 -3.49 -10.47 -24.14
CA ILE A 54 -2.09 -10.65 -24.54
C ILE A 54 -1.45 -11.75 -23.70
N LEU A 55 -1.62 -11.74 -22.38
CA LEU A 55 -1.01 -12.73 -21.49
C LEU A 55 -1.58 -14.14 -21.67
N GLU A 56 -2.90 -14.25 -21.86
CA GLU A 56 -3.57 -15.51 -22.17
C GLU A 56 -2.96 -16.22 -23.40
N ARG A 57 -2.27 -15.51 -24.29
CA ARG A 57 -1.73 -16.04 -25.57
C ARG A 57 -0.22 -16.06 -25.65
N HIS A 58 0.43 -15.05 -25.09
CA HIS A 58 1.84 -14.71 -25.36
C HIS A 58 2.71 -14.61 -24.10
N GLU A 59 2.21 -14.86 -22.89
CA GLU A 59 2.96 -14.67 -21.65
C GLU A 59 4.30 -15.44 -21.62
N GLU A 60 4.32 -16.70 -22.07
CA GLU A 60 5.55 -17.49 -22.20
C GLU A 60 6.61 -16.83 -23.12
N VAL A 61 6.15 -16.21 -24.20
CA VAL A 61 7.04 -15.51 -25.16
C VAL A 61 7.59 -14.24 -24.52
N ILE A 62 6.73 -13.46 -23.86
CA ILE A 62 7.11 -12.25 -23.12
C ILE A 62 8.18 -12.59 -22.07
N ARG A 63 7.94 -13.60 -21.23
CA ARG A 63 8.88 -14.06 -20.19
C ARG A 63 10.23 -14.45 -20.79
N LYS A 64 10.24 -15.30 -21.83
CA LYS A 64 11.48 -15.74 -22.49
C LYS A 64 12.25 -14.59 -23.12
N ARG A 65 11.57 -13.64 -23.76
CA ARG A 65 12.23 -12.49 -24.39
C ARG A 65 12.82 -11.55 -23.36
N TRP A 66 12.07 -11.20 -22.32
CA TRP A 66 12.57 -10.35 -21.24
C TRP A 66 13.79 -10.95 -20.55
N MET A 67 13.76 -12.26 -20.24
CA MET A 67 14.88 -12.94 -19.59
C MET A 67 16.14 -12.99 -20.44
N LYS A 68 16.03 -12.91 -21.77
CA LYS A 68 17.18 -12.83 -22.69
C LYS A 68 17.75 -11.42 -22.86
N LYS A 69 17.03 -10.36 -22.46
CA LYS A 69 17.49 -8.96 -22.62
C LYS A 69 18.54 -8.59 -21.57
N SER A 70 19.58 -7.88 -22.00
CA SER A 70 20.56 -7.26 -21.10
C SER A 70 19.91 -6.12 -20.30
N LYS A 71 20.56 -5.68 -19.21
CA LYS A 71 20.08 -4.53 -18.41
C LYS A 71 19.87 -3.27 -19.27
N VAL A 72 20.78 -3.00 -20.21
CA VAL A 72 20.68 -1.84 -21.13
C VAL A 72 19.43 -1.95 -22.01
N GLN A 73 19.21 -3.09 -22.64
CA GLN A 73 18.03 -3.32 -23.49
C GLN A 73 16.72 -3.28 -22.70
N ARG A 74 16.73 -3.74 -21.45
CA ARG A 74 15.58 -3.64 -20.54
C ARG A 74 15.25 -2.18 -20.23
N SER A 75 16.27 -1.37 -19.93
CA SER A 75 16.09 0.07 -19.72
C SER A 75 15.56 0.78 -20.96
N GLU A 76 16.05 0.44 -22.16
CA GLU A 76 15.54 0.98 -23.43
C GLU A 76 14.06 0.69 -23.63
N ILE A 77 13.62 -0.56 -23.41
CA ILE A 77 12.20 -0.95 -23.51
C ILE A 77 11.34 -0.16 -22.52
N ILE A 78 11.80 -0.03 -21.27
CA ILE A 78 11.07 0.70 -20.23
C ILE A 78 10.95 2.18 -20.58
N LEU A 79 12.05 2.83 -21.00
CA LEU A 79 12.08 4.25 -21.31
C LEU A 79 11.38 4.59 -22.64
N GLN A 80 11.32 3.64 -23.58
CA GLN A 80 10.47 3.76 -24.76
C GLN A 80 8.98 3.73 -24.37
N ALA A 81 8.60 2.88 -23.42
CA ALA A 81 7.23 2.80 -22.93
C ALA A 81 6.83 4.02 -22.07
N TRP A 82 7.75 4.50 -21.22
CA TRP A 82 7.58 5.67 -20.35
C TRP A 82 8.81 6.58 -20.39
N PRO A 83 8.84 7.55 -21.33
CA PRO A 83 9.90 8.55 -21.37
C PRO A 83 9.92 9.37 -20.08
N GLY A 84 11.08 9.45 -19.43
CA GLY A 84 11.25 10.18 -18.17
C GLY A 84 10.92 9.41 -16.89
N LEU A 85 10.68 8.08 -16.98
CA LEU A 85 10.51 7.26 -15.77
C LEU A 85 11.71 7.42 -14.82
N SER A 86 11.43 7.51 -13.52
CA SER A 86 12.46 7.69 -12.49
C SER A 86 13.54 6.62 -12.57
N ALA A 87 14.81 7.03 -12.45
CA ALA A 87 15.94 6.10 -12.59
C ALA A 87 16.14 5.22 -11.34
N ASN A 88 15.97 5.80 -10.14
CA ASN A 88 16.41 5.21 -8.87
C ASN A 88 15.26 4.59 -8.07
N HIS A 89 15.60 3.61 -7.24
CA HIS A 89 14.72 3.05 -6.22
C HIS A 89 14.14 4.14 -5.31
N ARG A 90 12.83 4.06 -5.03
CA ARG A 90 12.10 4.98 -4.14
C ARG A 90 12.36 6.46 -4.44
N PRO A 91 11.99 6.94 -5.63
CA PRO A 91 12.19 8.32 -6.04
C PRO A 91 11.38 9.31 -5.19
N ASP A 92 10.32 8.85 -4.51
CA ASP A 92 9.54 9.64 -3.56
C ASP A 92 10.35 10.09 -2.33
N PHE A 93 11.28 9.27 -1.84
CA PHE A 93 12.18 9.69 -0.75
C PHE A 93 13.21 10.70 -1.23
N LEU A 94 13.77 10.51 -2.43
CA LEU A 94 14.69 11.47 -3.04
C LEU A 94 14.00 12.82 -3.25
N ALA A 95 12.77 12.79 -3.78
CA ALA A 95 11.94 13.97 -3.92
C ALA A 95 11.74 14.66 -2.56
N LEU A 96 11.33 13.93 -1.52
CA LEU A 96 11.08 14.48 -0.19
C LEU A 96 12.32 15.18 0.41
N VAL A 97 13.50 14.57 0.23
CA VAL A 97 14.77 15.13 0.72
C VAL A 97 15.13 16.41 -0.03
N GLU A 98 15.06 16.40 -1.37
CA GLU A 98 15.38 17.60 -2.17
C GLU A 98 14.42 18.76 -1.87
N GLU A 99 13.18 18.40 -1.57
CA GLU A 99 12.10 19.34 -1.39
C GLU A 99 12.03 20.01 -0.03
N GLY A 100 12.70 19.45 0.98
CA GLY A 100 12.54 19.82 2.39
C GLY A 100 11.15 19.45 2.91
N GLY A 101 11.06 18.75 4.04
CA GLY A 101 9.83 18.13 4.58
C GLY A 101 8.69 19.08 5.01
N GLN A 102 8.57 20.25 4.41
CA GLN A 102 7.48 21.20 4.62
C GLN A 102 6.23 20.77 3.87
N THR A 103 5.07 20.88 4.53
CA THR A 103 3.77 20.58 3.93
C THR A 103 3.50 21.52 2.75
N ARG A 104 3.16 20.95 1.59
CA ARG A 104 2.89 21.72 0.38
C ARG A 104 1.44 22.17 0.29
N SER A 105 1.24 23.38 -0.25
CA SER A 105 -0.06 23.90 -0.70
C SER A 105 -0.20 23.93 -2.23
N THR A 106 0.88 23.65 -2.99
CA THR A 106 0.93 23.72 -4.45
C THR A 106 1.53 22.46 -5.07
N SER A 107 1.31 22.26 -6.37
CA SER A 107 1.81 21.11 -7.14
C SER A 107 3.34 21.07 -7.17
N THR A 108 3.91 19.86 -7.03
CA THR A 108 5.35 19.60 -7.12
C THR A 108 5.81 19.21 -8.52
N LYS A 109 7.06 19.54 -8.89
CA LYS A 109 7.75 19.00 -10.07
C LYS A 109 8.03 17.49 -9.97
N PHE A 110 7.99 16.92 -8.77
CA PHE A 110 8.24 15.50 -8.48
C PHE A 110 6.96 14.67 -8.38
N ARG A 111 5.83 15.17 -8.90
CA ARG A 111 4.52 14.52 -8.77
C ARG A 111 4.56 13.04 -9.18
N GLU A 112 5.23 12.69 -10.28
CA GLU A 112 5.31 11.30 -10.73
C GLU A 112 6.05 10.40 -9.74
N ALA A 113 7.13 10.88 -9.11
CA ALA A 113 7.89 10.12 -8.12
C ALA A 113 7.02 9.71 -6.93
N TYR A 114 6.12 10.60 -6.49
CA TYR A 114 5.18 10.34 -5.40
C TYR A 114 4.00 9.46 -5.79
N LEU A 115 3.58 9.46 -7.06
CA LEU A 115 2.47 8.64 -7.53
C LEU A 115 2.87 7.20 -7.85
N TRP A 116 4.08 7.00 -8.36
CA TRP A 116 4.58 5.68 -8.74
C TRP A 116 5.95 5.38 -8.12
N PRO A 117 6.07 5.37 -6.77
CA PRO A 117 7.37 5.20 -6.10
C PRO A 117 8.03 3.84 -6.35
N TYR A 118 7.27 2.86 -6.82
CA TYR A 118 7.77 1.52 -7.15
C TYR A 118 7.95 1.31 -8.67
N LEU A 119 7.57 2.27 -9.51
CA LEU A 119 7.88 2.24 -10.95
C LEU A 119 9.13 3.08 -11.19
N ASN A 120 10.27 2.41 -11.24
CA ASN A 120 11.55 3.01 -11.57
C ASN A 120 12.40 2.04 -12.39
N VAL A 121 13.37 2.57 -13.11
CA VAL A 121 14.21 1.78 -14.01
C VAL A 121 15.05 0.76 -13.22
N GLU A 122 15.71 1.19 -12.14
CA GLU A 122 16.59 0.36 -11.31
C GLU A 122 15.91 -0.96 -10.87
N ASP A 123 14.70 -0.88 -10.33
CA ASP A 123 13.98 -2.04 -9.81
C ASP A 123 13.35 -2.89 -10.92
N LEU A 124 12.76 -2.25 -11.94
CA LEU A 124 12.03 -2.96 -12.98
C LEU A 124 12.95 -3.78 -13.88
N ILE A 125 14.19 -3.34 -14.11
CA ILE A 125 15.17 -4.12 -14.90
C ILE A 125 15.75 -5.31 -14.12
N ARG A 126 15.56 -5.36 -12.79
CA ARG A 126 16.15 -6.39 -11.93
C ARG A 126 15.37 -7.70 -12.06
N GLY A 127 16.06 -8.74 -12.53
CA GLY A 127 15.54 -10.11 -12.56
C GLY A 127 14.16 -10.20 -13.21
N LYS A 128 13.16 -10.56 -12.39
CA LYS A 128 11.77 -10.84 -12.79
C LYS A 128 10.77 -9.74 -12.41
N SER A 129 11.18 -8.60 -11.86
CA SER A 129 10.28 -7.55 -11.32
C SER A 129 9.21 -7.10 -12.32
N LEU A 130 9.61 -6.70 -13.54
CA LEU A 130 8.64 -6.31 -14.58
C LEU A 130 7.69 -7.46 -14.95
N LEU A 131 8.18 -8.69 -14.99
CA LEU A 131 7.35 -9.86 -15.32
C LEU A 131 6.34 -10.18 -14.23
N LEU A 132 6.72 -10.03 -12.95
CA LEU A 132 5.81 -10.14 -11.82
C LEU A 132 4.70 -9.08 -11.91
N LEU A 133 5.08 -7.83 -12.22
CA LEU A 133 4.13 -6.73 -12.36
C LEU A 133 3.15 -6.96 -13.53
N ILE A 134 3.66 -7.39 -14.69
CA ILE A 134 2.83 -7.72 -15.85
C ILE A 134 1.87 -8.86 -15.52
N ASN A 135 2.36 -9.97 -14.95
CA ASN A 135 1.52 -11.11 -14.60
C ASN A 135 0.46 -10.72 -13.57
N SER A 136 0.83 -10.08 -12.46
CA SER A 136 -0.11 -9.71 -11.41
C SER A 136 -1.21 -8.79 -11.93
N ARG A 137 -0.86 -7.75 -12.69
CA ARG A 137 -1.80 -6.75 -13.21
C ARG A 137 -2.64 -7.25 -14.39
N GLY A 138 -2.12 -8.18 -15.20
CA GLY A 138 -2.86 -8.71 -16.34
C GLY A 138 -3.75 -9.91 -16.01
N ARG A 139 -3.46 -10.65 -14.93
CA ARG A 139 -4.22 -11.84 -14.51
C ARG A 139 -5.35 -11.56 -13.51
N HIS A 140 -5.36 -10.38 -12.90
CA HIS A 140 -6.33 -10.01 -11.85
C HIS A 140 -6.99 -8.67 -12.17
N PRO A 141 -8.27 -8.47 -11.80
CA PRO A 141 -9.00 -7.25 -12.13
C PRO A 141 -8.43 -6.02 -11.40
N PRO A 142 -8.59 -4.79 -11.94
CA PRO A 142 -8.02 -3.58 -11.34
C PRO A 142 -8.47 -3.30 -9.90
N CYS A 143 -9.70 -3.69 -9.55
CA CYS A 143 -10.30 -3.48 -8.23
C CYS A 143 -9.48 -4.09 -7.09
N VAL A 144 -8.83 -5.25 -7.30
CA VAL A 144 -8.03 -5.91 -6.25
C VAL A 144 -6.78 -5.11 -5.86
N PHE A 145 -6.37 -4.14 -6.68
CA PHE A 145 -5.19 -3.30 -6.42
C PHE A 145 -5.54 -1.90 -5.93
N ALA A 146 -6.82 -1.49 -5.97
CA ALA A 146 -7.23 -0.11 -5.73
C ALA A 146 -6.66 0.47 -4.42
N HIS A 147 -6.80 -0.29 -3.32
CA HIS A 147 -6.27 0.11 -2.02
C HIS A 147 -4.74 0.16 -2.00
N SER A 148 -4.05 -0.84 -2.56
CA SER A 148 -2.59 -0.87 -2.60
C SER A 148 -2.00 0.25 -3.46
N ASP A 149 -2.66 0.60 -4.57
CA ASP A 149 -2.25 1.68 -5.45
C ASP A 149 -2.33 3.02 -4.74
N PHE A 150 -3.41 3.27 -4.00
CA PHE A 150 -3.52 4.46 -3.18
C PHE A 150 -2.49 4.47 -2.05
N LYS A 151 -2.35 3.37 -1.31
CA LYS A 151 -1.40 3.25 -0.20
C LYS A 151 0.04 3.46 -0.64
N ALA A 152 0.42 3.07 -1.85
CA ALA A 152 1.75 3.33 -2.39
C ALA A 152 2.11 4.82 -2.40
N THR A 153 1.13 5.71 -2.55
CA THR A 153 1.34 7.18 -2.58
C THR A 153 1.48 7.84 -1.21
N TYR A 154 1.62 7.06 -0.13
CA TYR A 154 1.62 7.52 1.26
C TYR A 154 2.50 8.75 1.51
N ILE A 155 3.78 8.71 1.12
CA ILE A 155 4.73 9.82 1.32
C ILE A 155 4.25 11.10 0.63
N GLY A 156 3.72 10.97 -0.58
CA GLY A 156 3.19 12.10 -1.32
C GLY A 156 1.92 12.70 -0.71
N ASN A 157 1.07 11.88 -0.09
CA ASN A 157 -0.14 12.35 0.60
C ASN A 157 0.21 13.07 1.91
N ILE A 158 1.06 12.48 2.76
CA ILE A 158 1.40 13.07 4.06
C ILE A 158 2.21 14.36 3.94
N SER A 159 3.01 14.50 2.87
CA SER A 159 3.76 15.73 2.57
C SER A 159 2.92 16.80 1.88
N GLY A 160 1.69 16.47 1.47
CA GLY A 160 0.83 17.33 0.66
C GLY A 160 1.23 17.43 -0.81
N ALA A 161 2.28 16.73 -1.26
CA ALA A 161 2.80 16.80 -2.63
C ALA A 161 1.81 16.29 -3.70
N VAL A 162 0.98 15.30 -3.38
CA VAL A 162 -0.03 14.74 -4.30
C VAL A 162 -1.44 14.73 -3.70
N MET A 163 -1.71 15.70 -2.82
CA MET A 163 -3.00 15.85 -2.14
C MET A 163 -4.16 15.69 -3.14
N PRO A 164 -5.15 14.81 -2.87
CA PRO A 164 -6.27 14.60 -3.76
C PRO A 164 -7.26 15.78 -3.73
N ALA A 165 -8.07 15.89 -4.78
CA ALA A 165 -9.19 16.81 -4.81
C ALA A 165 -10.19 16.50 -3.68
N PHE A 166 -10.93 17.51 -3.22
CA PHE A 166 -11.90 17.33 -2.17
C PHE A 166 -13.34 17.43 -2.70
N VAL A 167 -14.14 16.42 -2.39
CA VAL A 167 -15.57 16.35 -2.74
C VAL A 167 -16.29 15.88 -1.48
N ASN A 168 -17.29 16.65 -1.04
CA ASN A 168 -17.94 16.42 0.23
C ASN A 168 -19.03 15.36 0.16
N PHE A 169 -19.32 14.70 1.28
CA PHE A 169 -20.53 13.88 1.48
C PHE A 169 -20.78 12.80 0.42
N HIS A 170 -19.72 12.32 -0.23
CA HIS A 170 -19.78 11.27 -1.22
C HIS A 170 -18.67 10.26 -0.95
N ALA A 171 -18.93 9.00 -1.31
CA ALA A 171 -17.95 7.95 -1.41
C ALA A 171 -17.76 7.57 -2.87
N MET A 172 -16.56 7.11 -3.23
CA MET A 172 -16.27 6.43 -4.48
C MET A 172 -15.95 4.96 -4.17
N LEU A 173 -16.67 4.07 -4.85
CA LEU A 173 -16.53 2.62 -4.73
C LEU A 173 -15.60 2.11 -5.83
N MET A 174 -14.62 1.29 -5.41
CA MET A 174 -13.55 0.75 -6.26
C MET A 174 -13.59 -0.78 -6.30
N ASP A 175 -14.75 -1.37 -6.00
CA ASP A 175 -14.99 -2.82 -5.91
C ASP A 175 -15.67 -3.40 -7.17
N GLY A 176 -16.12 -2.54 -8.09
CA GLY A 176 -16.77 -2.95 -9.33
C GLY A 176 -15.82 -3.54 -10.39
N GLU A 177 -16.40 -4.23 -11.37
CA GLU A 177 -15.69 -4.82 -12.52
C GLU A 177 -16.12 -4.24 -13.87
N THR A 178 -17.12 -3.35 -13.89
CA THR A 178 -17.64 -2.69 -15.09
C THR A 178 -17.42 -1.18 -15.03
N VAL A 179 -17.59 -0.49 -16.16
CA VAL A 179 -17.46 0.98 -16.22
C VAL A 179 -18.46 1.71 -15.31
N GLU A 180 -19.64 1.12 -15.12
CA GLU A 180 -20.72 1.67 -14.30
C GLU A 180 -20.50 1.44 -12.80
N THR A 181 -19.74 0.40 -12.44
CA THR A 181 -19.56 -0.04 -11.05
C THR A 181 -18.19 0.33 -10.50
N TYR A 182 -17.15 0.30 -11.32
CA TYR A 182 -15.78 0.66 -10.95
C TYR A 182 -15.58 2.17 -11.00
N GLY A 183 -15.32 2.80 -9.84
CA GLY A 183 -15.28 4.25 -9.71
C GLY A 183 -16.66 4.90 -9.51
N ARG A 184 -17.66 4.11 -9.10
CA ARG A 184 -19.04 4.59 -8.88
C ARG A 184 -19.08 5.54 -7.68
N ILE A 185 -19.74 6.68 -7.85
CA ILE A 185 -19.89 7.69 -6.80
C ILE A 185 -21.26 7.55 -6.15
N VAL A 186 -21.31 7.53 -4.82
CA VAL A 186 -22.51 7.36 -4.01
C VAL A 186 -22.61 8.50 -2.99
N SER A 187 -23.78 9.13 -2.89
CA SER A 187 -24.06 10.14 -1.87
C SER A 187 -24.24 9.49 -0.50
N TRP A 188 -23.66 10.08 0.55
CA TRP A 188 -23.88 9.61 1.93
C TRP A 188 -25.32 9.83 2.42
N GLU A 189 -26.07 10.73 1.79
CA GLU A 189 -27.50 10.92 2.09
C GLU A 189 -28.34 9.77 1.53
N GLU A 190 -27.96 9.24 0.37
CA GLU A 190 -28.66 8.13 -0.29
C GLU A 190 -28.33 6.79 0.35
N ASP A 191 -27.08 6.61 0.77
CA ASP A 191 -26.59 5.37 1.40
C ASP A 191 -25.70 5.68 2.60
N LYS A 192 -26.25 5.51 3.81
CA LYS A 192 -25.52 5.71 5.06
C LYS A 192 -24.33 4.75 5.21
N SER A 193 -24.44 3.55 4.64
CA SER A 193 -23.34 2.58 4.68
C SER A 193 -22.14 3.08 3.88
N ALA A 194 -22.33 3.94 2.87
CA ALA A 194 -21.25 4.54 2.12
C ALA A 194 -20.36 5.46 2.98
N MET A 195 -20.95 6.19 3.92
CA MET A 195 -20.20 6.99 4.90
C MET A 195 -19.39 6.09 5.83
N GLU A 196 -20.03 5.09 6.43
CA GLU A 196 -19.38 4.13 7.33
C GLU A 196 -18.23 3.43 6.62
N ASN A 197 -18.47 2.89 5.42
CA ASN A 197 -17.47 2.25 4.56
C ASN A 197 -16.29 3.19 4.25
N THR A 198 -16.53 4.48 4.06
CA THR A 198 -15.44 5.45 3.84
C THR A 198 -14.59 5.62 5.11
N VAL A 199 -15.23 5.71 6.27
CA VAL A 199 -14.54 5.85 7.57
C VAL A 199 -13.72 4.62 7.91
N ILE A 200 -14.23 3.41 7.64
CA ILE A 200 -13.53 2.15 7.92
C ILE A 200 -12.60 1.70 6.77
N GLY A 201 -12.48 2.49 5.70
CA GLY A 201 -11.55 2.25 4.59
C GLY A 201 -11.99 1.20 3.57
N LEU A 202 -13.26 0.80 3.56
CA LEU A 202 -13.88 -0.04 2.52
C LEU A 202 -14.32 0.76 1.28
N ALA A 203 -14.53 2.06 1.43
CA ALA A 203 -14.76 3.00 0.34
C ALA A 203 -13.77 4.15 0.39
N HIS A 204 -13.68 4.92 -0.69
CA HIS A 204 -12.70 5.99 -0.82
C HIS A 204 -13.40 7.35 -0.92
N LEU A 205 -12.78 8.41 -0.41
CA LEU A 205 -13.21 9.76 -0.78
C LEU A 205 -13.03 9.94 -2.31
N PRO A 206 -13.91 10.69 -3.00
CA PRO A 206 -13.87 10.73 -4.46
C PRO A 206 -12.54 11.19 -5.06
N GLY A 207 -11.84 12.14 -4.43
CA GLY A 207 -10.49 12.53 -4.88
C GLY A 207 -9.44 11.42 -4.74
N MET A 208 -9.56 10.56 -3.72
CA MET A 208 -8.70 9.38 -3.56
C MET A 208 -9.00 8.36 -4.67
N GLY A 209 -10.28 8.13 -4.95
CA GLY A 209 -10.72 7.22 -6.02
C GLY A 209 -10.28 7.67 -7.41
N LEU A 210 -10.41 8.97 -7.73
CA LEU A 210 -9.86 9.53 -8.98
C LEU A 210 -8.35 9.35 -9.07
N ARG A 211 -7.64 9.49 -7.93
CA ARG A 211 -6.19 9.26 -7.87
C ARG A 211 -5.83 7.80 -8.17
N ILE A 212 -6.60 6.84 -7.65
CA ILE A 212 -6.42 5.42 -7.98
C ILE A 212 -6.60 5.19 -9.48
N LEU A 213 -7.68 5.73 -10.07
CA LEU A 213 -7.94 5.59 -11.50
C LEU A 213 -6.83 6.18 -12.36
N GLU A 214 -6.28 7.34 -11.99
CA GLU A 214 -5.11 7.93 -12.66
C GLU A 214 -3.87 7.02 -12.60
N ILE A 215 -3.56 6.50 -11.41
CA ILE A 215 -2.41 5.61 -11.18
C ILE A 215 -2.52 4.37 -12.06
N GLN A 216 -3.69 3.72 -12.05
CA GLN A 216 -3.96 2.51 -12.81
C GLN A 216 -3.98 2.76 -14.31
N GLN A 217 -4.61 3.85 -14.76
CA GLN A 217 -4.68 4.21 -16.17
C GLN A 217 -3.27 4.33 -16.74
N ARG A 218 -2.39 5.11 -16.09
CA ARG A 218 -1.00 5.27 -16.56
C ARG A 218 -0.21 3.96 -16.50
N LEU A 219 -0.39 3.18 -15.43
CA LEU A 219 0.26 1.88 -15.27
C LEU A 219 -0.11 0.92 -16.41
N PHE A 220 -1.39 0.76 -16.72
CA PHE A 220 -1.81 -0.17 -17.78
C PHE A 220 -1.30 0.24 -19.16
N HIS A 221 -1.25 1.53 -19.49
CA HIS A 221 -0.60 2.00 -20.71
C HIS A 221 0.87 1.60 -20.78
N PHE A 222 1.59 1.81 -19.68
CA PHE A 222 2.99 1.44 -19.59
C PHE A 222 3.19 -0.07 -19.81
N LEU A 223 2.42 -0.92 -19.14
CA LEU A 223 2.53 -2.38 -19.26
C LEU A 223 2.20 -2.87 -20.67
N LEU A 224 1.17 -2.30 -21.30
CA LEU A 224 0.82 -2.62 -22.69
C LEU A 224 1.97 -2.27 -23.64
N LYS A 225 2.54 -1.06 -23.55
CA LYS A 225 3.68 -0.65 -24.37
C LYS A 225 4.90 -1.54 -24.17
N CYS A 226 5.19 -1.97 -22.94
CA CYS A 226 6.25 -2.94 -22.68
C CYS A 226 5.98 -4.29 -23.37
N CYS A 227 4.73 -4.78 -23.31
CA CYS A 227 4.35 -6.02 -23.98
C CYS A 227 4.47 -5.90 -25.51
N GLU A 228 4.01 -4.79 -26.09
CA GLU A 228 4.10 -4.50 -27.53
C GLU A 228 5.56 -4.42 -27.98
N ALA A 229 6.44 -3.75 -27.24
CA ALA A 229 7.88 -3.72 -27.53
C ALA A 229 8.53 -5.11 -27.45
N LEU A 230 8.11 -5.94 -26.49
CA LEU A 230 8.57 -7.32 -26.36
C LEU A 230 8.03 -8.23 -27.46
N LEU A 231 6.87 -7.93 -28.05
CA LEU A 231 6.18 -8.69 -29.09
C LEU A 231 6.19 -7.97 -30.45
N HIS A 232 7.22 -7.15 -30.71
CA HIS A 232 7.35 -6.29 -31.90
C HIS A 232 7.26 -6.99 -33.27
N ASP A 233 7.38 -8.32 -33.32
CA ASP A 233 7.26 -9.14 -34.53
C ASP A 233 5.82 -9.66 -34.77
N ILE A 234 4.88 -9.37 -33.88
CA ILE A 234 3.47 -9.74 -33.99
C ILE A 234 2.65 -8.47 -34.22
N ASP A 235 1.82 -8.46 -35.26
CA ASP A 235 0.91 -7.33 -35.52
C ASP A 235 -0.02 -7.07 -34.33
N ALA A 236 -0.27 -5.80 -34.03
CA ALA A 236 -1.02 -5.37 -32.86
C ALA A 236 -2.42 -6.00 -32.77
N ASP A 237 -3.10 -6.18 -33.90
CA ASP A 237 -4.44 -6.78 -33.96
C ASP A 237 -4.41 -8.30 -33.72
N LEU A 238 -3.30 -8.96 -34.04
CA LEU A 238 -3.09 -10.39 -33.83
C LEU A 238 -2.71 -10.72 -32.39
N LEU A 239 -2.21 -9.75 -31.61
CA LEU A 239 -1.84 -9.94 -30.20
C LEU A 239 -2.99 -10.43 -29.32
N ILE A 240 -4.23 -10.07 -29.66
CA ILE A 240 -5.44 -10.40 -28.87
C ILE A 240 -6.36 -11.41 -29.57
N SER A 241 -6.15 -11.70 -30.86
CA SER A 241 -7.07 -12.52 -31.67
C SER A 241 -6.39 -13.66 -32.44
N GLY A 242 -5.11 -13.54 -32.75
CA GLY A 242 -4.43 -14.41 -33.72
C GLY A 242 -3.95 -15.76 -33.16
N ALA A 243 -3.74 -15.86 -31.85
CA ALA A 243 -3.24 -17.07 -31.20
C ALA A 243 -4.28 -17.71 -30.26
N SER A 244 -4.21 -19.05 -30.13
CA SER A 244 -5.00 -19.79 -29.16
C SER A 244 -4.62 -19.44 -27.73
N ILE A 245 -5.62 -19.41 -26.84
CA ILE A 245 -5.43 -19.25 -25.40
C ILE A 245 -4.60 -20.42 -24.86
N LYS A 246 -3.66 -20.11 -23.98
CA LYS A 246 -2.73 -21.05 -23.33
C LYS A 246 -2.93 -21.02 -21.82
N PRO A 247 -2.63 -22.13 -21.11
CA PRO A 247 -2.65 -22.13 -19.66
C PRO A 247 -1.65 -21.11 -19.09
N GLU A 248 -1.90 -20.67 -17.86
CA GLU A 248 -0.93 -19.83 -17.14
C GLU A 248 0.41 -20.55 -17.01
N PRO A 249 1.52 -19.90 -17.39
CA PRO A 249 2.83 -20.50 -17.18
C PRO A 249 3.16 -20.65 -15.70
N PRO A 250 4.04 -21.61 -15.34
CA PRO A 250 4.43 -21.83 -13.95
C PRO A 250 4.91 -20.55 -13.26
N PRO A 251 4.70 -20.39 -11.95
CA PRO A 251 5.16 -19.21 -11.21
C PRO A 251 6.65 -18.95 -11.44
N LEU A 252 7.03 -17.67 -11.53
CA LEU A 252 8.43 -17.25 -11.66
C LEU A 252 9.17 -17.55 -10.35
N LYS A 253 9.77 -18.74 -10.25
CA LYS A 253 10.54 -19.19 -9.08
C LYS A 253 11.83 -18.39 -8.92
N ASP A 254 12.28 -18.22 -7.68
CA ASP A 254 13.70 -17.98 -7.41
C ASP A 254 14.38 -19.33 -7.26
N ASP A 255 15.61 -19.45 -7.74
CA ASP A 255 16.40 -20.68 -7.65
C ASP A 255 16.82 -21.02 -6.20
N SER A 256 16.55 -20.12 -5.23
CA SER A 256 16.83 -20.35 -3.82
C SER A 256 15.68 -21.05 -3.10
N GLU A 257 15.96 -22.17 -2.41
CA GLU A 257 15.00 -22.90 -1.56
C GLU A 257 14.38 -22.02 -0.44
N TRP A 258 15.05 -20.93 -0.05
CA TRP A 258 14.57 -19.99 0.95
C TRP A 258 14.73 -18.55 0.46
N SER A 259 13.61 -17.91 0.10
CA SER A 259 13.60 -16.48 -0.21
C SER A 259 13.82 -15.68 1.08
N SER A 260 14.75 -14.72 1.04
CA SER A 260 14.99 -13.85 2.18
C SER A 260 13.80 -12.88 2.37
N ILE A 261 13.58 -12.40 3.59
CA ILE A 261 12.56 -11.36 3.85
C ILE A 261 12.81 -10.13 2.96
N ALA A 262 14.07 -9.79 2.71
CA ALA A 262 14.44 -8.70 1.83
C ALA A 262 14.03 -8.95 0.37
N SER A 263 14.18 -10.16 -0.16
CA SER A 263 13.74 -10.47 -1.53
C SER A 263 12.22 -10.47 -1.64
N VAL A 264 11.51 -10.98 -0.62
CA VAL A 264 10.04 -10.91 -0.56
C VAL A 264 9.55 -9.46 -0.53
N ALA A 265 10.17 -8.62 0.30
CA ALA A 265 9.81 -7.20 0.41
C ALA A 265 10.08 -6.43 -0.89
N ALA A 266 11.20 -6.70 -1.56
CA ALA A 266 11.55 -6.06 -2.83
C ALA A 266 10.56 -6.41 -3.96
N GLU A 267 9.99 -7.62 -3.95
CA GLU A 267 9.04 -8.08 -4.96
C GLU A 267 7.58 -7.76 -4.63
N ALA A 268 7.27 -7.45 -3.37
CA ALA A 268 5.91 -7.21 -2.90
C ALA A 268 5.13 -6.17 -3.73
N PRO A 269 5.71 -5.02 -4.15
CA PRO A 269 5.00 -4.03 -4.96
C PRO A 269 4.59 -4.52 -6.36
N TYR A 270 5.20 -5.60 -6.84
CA TYR A 270 4.98 -6.14 -8.18
C TYR A 270 4.06 -7.38 -8.17
N ARG A 271 3.63 -7.83 -6.99
CA ARG A 271 2.78 -9.00 -6.82
C ARG A 271 1.34 -8.62 -6.50
N LEU A 272 0.47 -9.62 -6.52
CA LEU A 272 -0.89 -9.48 -6.00
C LEU A 272 -0.81 -9.06 -4.52
N PRO A 273 -1.61 -8.07 -4.06
CA PRO A 273 -1.68 -7.69 -2.66
C PRO A 273 -1.96 -8.94 -1.81
N SER A 274 -1.13 -9.12 -0.78
CA SER A 274 -1.25 -10.30 0.08
C SER A 274 -2.58 -10.26 0.81
N GLN A 275 -3.32 -11.37 0.73
CA GLN A 275 -4.49 -11.56 1.58
C GLN A 275 -4.06 -11.91 2.99
N ILE A 276 -4.86 -11.50 3.96
CA ILE A 276 -4.64 -11.86 5.35
C ILE A 276 -4.91 -13.35 5.50
N ASP A 277 -3.88 -14.08 5.94
CA ASP A 277 -3.98 -15.48 6.32
C ASP A 277 -4.17 -15.57 7.84
N PHE A 278 -5.44 -15.64 8.27
CA PHE A 278 -5.77 -15.72 9.70
C PHE A 278 -5.24 -17.00 10.34
N ASN A 279 -5.09 -18.10 9.59
CA ASN A 279 -4.55 -19.34 10.13
C ASN A 279 -3.06 -19.20 10.43
N ARG A 280 -2.29 -18.61 9.51
CA ARG A 280 -0.88 -18.30 9.77
C ARG A 280 -0.71 -17.33 10.93
N LEU A 281 -1.55 -16.29 11.00
CA LEU A 281 -1.52 -15.34 12.12
C LEU A 281 -1.84 -16.03 13.43
N LYS A 282 -2.81 -16.95 13.46
CA LYS A 282 -3.14 -17.74 14.64
C LYS A 282 -1.94 -18.53 15.15
N VAL A 283 -1.20 -19.21 14.28
CA VAL A 283 0.03 -19.94 14.66
C VAL A 283 1.06 -18.99 15.29
N ILE A 284 1.27 -17.81 14.71
CA ILE A 284 2.22 -16.82 15.24
C ILE A 284 1.76 -16.30 16.61
N VAL A 285 0.48 -16.00 16.75
CA VAL A 285 -0.09 -15.47 18.00
C VAL A 285 -0.10 -16.53 19.11
N GLU A 286 -0.41 -17.78 18.79
CA GLU A 286 -0.31 -18.89 19.74
C GLU A 286 1.14 -19.08 20.21
N ALA A 287 2.12 -19.02 19.31
CA ALA A 287 3.53 -19.08 19.67
C ALA A 287 3.94 -17.89 20.57
N ARG A 288 3.46 -16.68 20.29
CA ARG A 288 3.69 -15.49 21.15
C ARG A 288 3.04 -15.63 22.52
N ARG A 289 1.82 -16.17 22.58
CA ARG A 289 1.12 -16.45 23.83
C ARG A 289 1.87 -17.47 24.68
N MET A 290 2.31 -18.59 24.09
CA MET A 290 3.11 -19.60 24.77
C MET A 290 4.43 -19.03 25.28
N ASN A 291 5.12 -18.22 24.47
CA ASN A 291 6.33 -17.54 24.89
C ASN A 291 6.09 -16.59 26.08
N ALA A 292 4.95 -15.90 26.12
CA ALA A 292 4.58 -15.06 27.27
C ALA A 292 4.28 -15.90 28.53
N GLU A 293 3.66 -17.08 28.38
CA GLU A 293 3.44 -18.02 29.50
C GLU A 293 4.77 -18.51 30.08
N ASP A 294 5.70 -18.91 29.22
CA ASP A 294 7.04 -19.35 29.64
C ASP A 294 7.83 -18.19 30.26
N HIS A 295 7.77 -16.99 29.68
CA HIS A 295 8.42 -15.79 30.23
C HIS A 295 7.94 -15.47 31.66
N ILE A 296 6.62 -15.53 31.91
CA ILE A 296 6.06 -15.33 33.26
C ILE A 296 6.52 -16.44 34.23
N ARG A 297 6.65 -17.68 33.74
CA ARG A 297 7.14 -18.80 34.55
C ARG A 297 8.59 -18.57 34.95
N ASP A 298 9.45 -18.22 34.00
CA ASP A 298 10.87 -17.97 34.23
C ASP A 298 11.08 -16.79 35.19
N LEU A 299 10.31 -15.71 35.05
CA LEU A 299 10.33 -14.57 35.99
C LEU A 299 9.99 -14.98 37.44
N ARG A 300 9.21 -16.04 37.63
CA ARG A 300 8.78 -16.50 38.97
C ARG A 300 9.68 -17.57 39.55
N GLU A 301 10.30 -18.38 38.70
CA GLU A 301 11.01 -19.60 39.10
C GLU A 301 12.54 -19.45 39.05
N ASP A 302 13.07 -18.55 38.23
CA ASP A 302 14.51 -18.31 38.08
C ASP A 302 14.90 -16.89 38.54
N PRO A 303 15.53 -16.75 39.73
CA PRO A 303 16.01 -15.47 40.23
C PRO A 303 17.09 -14.81 39.35
N GLY A 304 17.88 -15.60 38.63
CA GLY A 304 18.90 -15.11 37.71
C GLY A 304 18.25 -14.47 36.48
N TYR A 305 17.31 -15.18 35.86
CA TYR A 305 16.51 -14.64 34.76
C TYR A 305 15.74 -13.38 35.17
N PHE A 306 15.14 -13.38 36.36
CA PHE A 306 14.45 -12.20 36.90
C PHE A 306 15.40 -11.00 37.04
N ALA A 307 16.61 -11.22 37.57
CA ALA A 307 17.61 -10.16 37.70
C ALA A 307 18.06 -9.63 36.33
N ASP A 308 18.29 -10.51 35.35
CA ASP A 308 18.67 -10.13 33.99
C ASP A 308 17.58 -9.28 33.32
N VAL A 309 16.32 -9.70 33.40
CA VAL A 309 15.18 -8.95 32.84
C VAL A 309 15.06 -7.57 33.50
N LEU A 310 15.15 -7.48 34.83
CA LEU A 310 15.13 -6.16 35.49
C LEU A 310 16.33 -5.30 35.11
N GLY A 311 17.50 -5.91 34.88
CA GLY A 311 18.69 -5.27 34.33
C GLY A 311 18.39 -4.64 32.98
N ASP A 312 17.90 -5.42 32.03
CA ASP A 312 17.51 -4.96 30.69
C ASP A 312 16.47 -3.83 30.75
N TRP A 313 15.41 -4.01 31.53
CA TRP A 313 14.38 -2.97 31.71
C TRP A 313 14.96 -1.68 32.31
N SER A 314 15.91 -1.79 33.25
CA SER A 314 16.58 -0.65 33.85
C SER A 314 17.47 0.10 32.83
N GLU A 315 18.09 -0.61 31.89
CA GLU A 315 18.98 -0.05 30.87
C GLU A 315 18.24 0.75 29.80
N HIS A 316 17.02 0.32 29.44
CA HIS A 316 16.21 0.96 28.39
C HIS A 316 15.32 2.10 28.91
N ARG A 317 15.57 2.57 30.13
CA ARG A 317 14.83 3.68 30.73
C ARG A 317 15.40 5.04 30.31
N LEU A 318 14.51 6.01 30.12
CA LEU A 318 14.90 7.38 29.77
C LEU A 318 15.80 8.01 30.84
N GLU A 319 15.63 7.65 32.11
CA GLU A 319 16.43 8.20 33.21
C GLU A 319 17.89 7.72 33.21
N ARG A 320 18.25 6.74 32.36
CA ARG A 320 19.63 6.35 32.07
C ARG A 320 20.25 7.11 30.89
N LEU A 321 19.45 7.89 30.16
CA LEU A 321 20.00 8.85 29.20
C LEU A 321 20.62 10.00 29.99
N LEU A 322 21.80 10.46 29.55
CA LEU A 322 22.49 11.57 30.18
C LEU A 322 21.77 12.89 29.85
N ASP A 323 21.09 13.47 30.84
CA ASP A 323 20.51 14.80 30.74
C ASP A 323 21.62 15.87 30.83
N THR A 324 22.13 16.34 29.69
CA THR A 324 23.28 17.30 29.62
C THR A 324 24.55 16.73 30.30
N PRO A 325 25.77 17.25 30.03
CA PRO A 325 26.97 16.41 30.10
C PRO A 325 27.44 15.94 31.49
N GLU A 326 26.78 16.26 32.61
CA GLU A 326 27.44 16.14 33.93
C GLU A 326 26.59 15.64 35.10
N PHE A 327 25.28 15.40 34.96
CA PHE A 327 24.47 14.92 36.09
C PHE A 327 23.57 13.73 35.71
N PRO A 328 23.83 12.51 36.26
CA PRO A 328 22.87 11.42 36.15
C PRO A 328 21.55 11.82 36.81
N HIS A 329 20.43 11.31 36.28
CA HIS A 329 19.12 11.61 36.83
C HIS A 329 19.05 11.17 38.30
N THR A 330 18.65 12.06 39.20
CA THR A 330 18.68 11.87 40.67
C THR A 330 17.80 10.73 41.20
N ILE A 331 17.01 10.11 40.32
CA ILE A 331 16.12 9.00 40.65
C ILE A 331 16.83 7.65 40.60
N LEU A 332 17.97 7.53 39.89
CA LEU A 332 18.68 6.26 39.71
C LEU A 332 19.16 5.66 41.04
N ASP A 333 19.47 6.50 42.03
CA ASP A 333 19.89 6.10 43.38
C ASP A 333 18.71 5.92 44.36
N ASN A 334 17.48 6.13 43.89
CA ASN A 334 16.27 6.06 44.71
C ASN A 334 15.59 4.69 44.58
N PRO A 335 15.18 4.02 45.68
CA PRO A 335 14.36 2.80 45.63
C PRO A 335 13.15 2.89 44.70
N THR A 336 12.54 4.07 44.57
CA THR A 336 11.40 4.33 43.68
C THR A 336 11.72 4.05 42.21
N PHE A 337 12.97 4.19 41.76
CA PHE A 337 13.37 3.78 40.40
C PHE A 337 13.14 2.28 40.18
N TRP A 338 13.60 1.47 41.12
CA TRP A 338 13.47 0.01 41.04
C TRP A 338 12.01 -0.43 41.22
N GLU A 339 11.21 0.25 42.04
CA GLU A 339 9.76 0.01 42.13
C GLU A 339 9.09 0.17 40.76
N PHE A 340 9.42 1.22 40.01
CA PHE A 340 8.89 1.42 38.65
C PHE A 340 9.41 0.40 37.65
N VAL A 341 10.71 0.05 37.70
CA VAL A 341 11.30 -0.96 36.81
C VAL A 341 10.60 -2.31 37.02
N ILE A 342 10.48 -2.74 38.28
CA ILE A 342 9.81 -4.00 38.64
C ILE A 342 8.34 -3.96 38.24
N GLY A 343 7.64 -2.87 38.58
CA GLY A 343 6.22 -2.71 38.26
C GLY A 343 5.94 -2.79 36.76
N ASN A 344 6.74 -2.11 35.95
CA ASN A 344 6.58 -2.11 34.49
C ASN A 344 6.95 -3.47 33.88
N ALA A 345 8.05 -4.08 34.29
CA ALA A 345 8.48 -5.38 33.77
C ALA A 345 7.44 -6.47 34.03
N ILE A 346 6.89 -6.53 35.25
CA ILE A 346 5.84 -7.48 35.61
C ILE A 346 4.54 -7.14 34.86
N SER A 347 4.12 -5.87 34.85
CA SER A 347 2.89 -5.44 34.18
C SER A 347 2.92 -5.77 32.69
N ASP A 348 4.06 -5.55 32.01
CA ASP A 348 4.24 -5.86 30.60
C ASP A 348 4.17 -7.37 30.32
N ALA A 349 4.85 -8.19 31.13
CA ALA A 349 4.82 -9.64 30.99
C ALA A 349 3.38 -10.21 31.05
N TYR A 350 2.60 -9.79 32.04
CA TYR A 350 1.19 -10.21 32.16
C TYR A 350 0.30 -9.59 31.09
N SER A 351 0.53 -8.32 30.73
CA SER A 351 -0.21 -7.66 29.65
C SER A 351 0.00 -8.37 28.31
N ALA A 352 1.23 -8.79 28.01
CA ALA A 352 1.54 -9.56 26.82
C ALA A 352 0.72 -10.86 26.77
N LEU A 353 0.65 -11.62 27.88
CA LEU A 353 -0.14 -12.85 27.93
C LEU A 353 -1.63 -12.59 27.65
N ILE A 354 -2.21 -11.57 28.28
CA ILE A 354 -3.62 -11.20 28.11
C ILE A 354 -3.88 -10.77 26.66
N VAL A 355 -3.09 -9.83 26.14
CA VAL A 355 -3.24 -9.29 24.78
C VAL A 355 -3.10 -10.39 23.73
N TRP A 356 -2.09 -11.26 23.82
CA TRP A 356 -1.94 -12.36 22.88
C TRP A 356 -3.07 -13.41 23.01
N GLY A 357 -3.57 -13.63 24.23
CA GLY A 357 -4.75 -14.46 24.47
C GLY A 357 -5.99 -13.91 23.75
N ASP A 358 -6.29 -12.63 23.93
CA ASP A 358 -7.45 -11.96 23.35
C ASP A 358 -7.36 -11.90 21.82
N ILE A 359 -6.19 -11.56 21.27
CA ILE A 359 -5.94 -11.58 19.83
C ILE A 359 -6.15 -12.99 19.27
N GLY A 360 -5.68 -14.03 19.97
CA GLY A 360 -5.87 -15.43 19.55
C GLY A 360 -7.34 -15.83 19.45
N GLN A 361 -8.17 -15.37 20.39
CA GLN A 361 -9.63 -15.60 20.34
C GLN A 361 -10.27 -14.87 19.17
N GLN A 362 -9.92 -13.59 18.96
CA GLN A 362 -10.44 -12.80 17.84
C GLN A 362 -10.05 -13.40 16.49
N LEU A 363 -8.79 -13.82 16.32
CA LEU A 363 -8.32 -14.48 15.09
C LEU A 363 -9.04 -15.80 14.85
N THR A 364 -9.36 -16.55 15.89
CA THR A 364 -10.17 -17.79 15.76
C THR A 364 -11.57 -17.47 15.24
N HIS A 365 -12.20 -16.39 15.74
CA HIS A 365 -13.49 -15.94 15.23
C HIS A 365 -13.41 -15.47 13.77
N LEU A 366 -12.40 -14.68 13.41
CA LEU A 366 -12.19 -14.18 12.05
C LEU A 366 -11.90 -15.32 11.05
N ALA A 367 -11.07 -16.29 11.43
CA ALA A 367 -10.82 -17.48 10.60
C ALA A 367 -12.11 -18.28 10.35
N PHE A 368 -12.98 -18.39 11.36
CA PHE A 368 -14.28 -19.03 11.21
C PHE A 368 -15.22 -18.24 10.28
N LEU A 369 -15.24 -16.91 10.37
CA LEU A 369 -16.03 -16.07 9.48
C LEU A 369 -15.52 -16.16 8.03
N GLN A 370 -14.21 -16.17 7.81
CA GLN A 370 -13.63 -16.30 6.47
C GLN A 370 -13.92 -17.67 5.82
N ALA A 371 -14.04 -18.74 6.61
CA ALA A 371 -14.37 -20.07 6.12
C ALA A 371 -15.85 -20.25 5.74
N LYS A 372 -16.73 -19.32 6.12
CA LYS A 372 -18.11 -19.32 5.66
C LYS A 372 -18.17 -18.70 4.27
N PRO A 373 -18.73 -19.39 3.25
CA PRO A 373 -19.08 -18.71 2.02
C PRO A 373 -20.12 -17.62 2.34
N CYS A 374 -19.92 -16.41 1.80
CA CYS A 374 -20.93 -15.35 1.80
C CYS A 374 -22.21 -15.81 1.12
#